data_AF-A0A2W5TS53-F1
#
_entry.id   AF-A0A2W5TS53-F1
#
_cell.length_a   1.000
_cell.length_b   1.000
_cell.length_c   1.000
_cell.angle_alpha   90.00
_cell.angle_beta   90.00
_cell.angle_gamma   90.00
#
_symmetry.space_group_name_H-M   'P 1'
#
loop_
_entity.id
_entity.type
_entity.pdbx_description
1 polymer ?
#
loop_
_entity_poly.entity_id
_entity_poly.type
_entity_poly.pdbx_seq_one_letter_code
_entity_poly.pdbx_strand_id
1 'polypeptide(L)'
;MEIVWGGGATGTGSINLANVGTYASCPYCVVLGRTCSDGSCSGGVYLGRAGTLNVTSAARAVGATFAASISNVRFEEWNLNADAPVSGGRCFIVPSAAVNVTTVAGN
;
A
#
# COMPACT_ATOMS: atom_id res chain seq x y z
N MET A 1 8.14 1.24 3.80
CA MET A 1 7.09 0.78 2.87
C MET A 1 5.94 0.29 3.70
N GLU A 2 4.72 0.71 3.37
CA GLU A 2 3.51 0.34 4.08
C GLU A 2 2.52 -0.26 3.07
N ILE A 3 1.87 -1.35 3.45
CA ILE A 3 0.74 -1.87 2.68
C ILE A 3 -0.49 -1.49 3.47
N VAL A 4 -1.26 -0.56 2.90
CA VAL A 4 -2.47 -0.04 3.52
C VAL A 4 -3.62 -0.92 3.10
N TRP A 5 -4.28 -1.48 4.11
CA TRP A 5 -5.43 -2.33 3.94
C TRP A 5 -6.70 -1.52 4.21
N GLY A 6 -7.47 -1.22 3.17
CA GLY A 6 -8.70 -0.45 3.27
C GLY A 6 -9.78 -1.18 4.06
N GLY A 7 -10.72 -0.42 4.65
CA GLY A 7 -11.72 -0.93 5.60
C GLY A 7 -12.59 -2.09 5.12
N GLY A 8 -12.73 -2.32 3.81
CA GLY A 8 -13.61 -3.37 3.26
C GLY A 8 -12.92 -4.62 2.69
N ALA A 9 -11.59 -4.65 2.58
CA ALA A 9 -10.90 -5.74 1.91
C ALA A 9 -10.68 -6.95 2.85
N THR A 10 -11.08 -8.14 2.43
CA THR A 10 -10.93 -9.40 3.20
C THR A 10 -10.42 -10.59 2.37
N GLY A 11 -10.28 -10.41 1.04
CA GLY A 11 -9.89 -11.48 0.13
C GLY A 11 -8.37 -11.61 -0.05
N THR A 12 -7.91 -12.83 -0.28
CA THR A 12 -6.55 -13.12 -0.79
C THR A 12 -6.56 -13.11 -2.31
N GLY A 13 -5.37 -13.01 -2.92
CA GLY A 13 -5.23 -13.07 -4.37
C GLY A 13 -4.25 -12.06 -4.95
N SER A 14 -4.19 -12.05 -6.28
CA SER A 14 -3.34 -11.17 -7.06
C SER A 14 -4.12 -9.93 -7.52
N ILE A 15 -3.55 -8.76 -7.31
CA ILE A 15 -4.16 -7.46 -7.57
C ILE A 15 -3.24 -6.69 -8.50
N ASN A 16 -3.74 -6.31 -9.66
CA ASN A 16 -3.04 -5.42 -10.58
C ASN A 16 -3.23 -3.97 -10.12
N LEU A 17 -2.13 -3.34 -9.70
CA LEU A 17 -2.15 -1.97 -9.17
C LEU A 17 -2.46 -0.91 -10.24
N ALA A 18 -2.40 -1.26 -11.54
CA ALA A 18 -2.85 -0.38 -12.61
C ALA A 18 -4.37 -0.16 -12.61
N ASN A 19 -5.12 -1.08 -11.99
CA ASN A 19 -6.58 -0.96 -11.87
C ASN A 19 -7.01 -0.20 -10.61
N VAL A 20 -6.05 0.21 -9.77
CA VAL A 20 -6.32 1.03 -8.59
C VAL A 20 -6.47 2.48 -9.04
N GLY A 21 -7.70 3.00 -8.94
CA GLY A 21 -8.04 4.35 -9.37
C GLY A 21 -7.36 5.41 -8.50
N THR A 22 -7.73 5.47 -7.22
CA THR A 22 -7.24 6.47 -6.27
C THR A 22 -6.92 5.82 -4.91
N TYR A 23 -6.25 6.53 -4.01
CA TYR A 23 -5.96 6.01 -2.67
C TYR A 23 -7.24 5.81 -1.85
N ALA A 24 -8.21 6.75 -1.91
CA ALA A 24 -9.42 6.67 -1.10
C ALA A 24 -10.38 5.53 -1.52
N SER A 25 -10.39 5.18 -2.81
CA SER A 25 -11.25 4.11 -3.36
C SER A 25 -10.61 2.72 -3.31
N CYS A 26 -9.39 2.62 -2.78
CA CYS A 26 -8.55 1.46 -2.90
C CYS A 26 -8.83 0.40 -1.83
N PRO A 27 -9.22 -0.82 -2.21
CA PRO A 27 -9.37 -1.90 -1.24
C PRO A 27 -8.02 -2.34 -0.66
N TYR A 28 -7.00 -2.39 -1.51
CA TYR A 28 -5.63 -2.76 -1.17
C TYR A 28 -4.65 -1.82 -1.85
N CYS A 29 -4.00 -0.97 -1.06
CA CYS A 29 -3.08 0.02 -1.57
C CYS A 29 -1.67 -0.23 -1.07
N VAL A 30 -0.71 -0.09 -1.97
CA VAL A 30 0.70 -0.12 -1.60
C VAL A 30 1.19 1.30 -1.55
N VAL A 31 1.62 1.74 -0.37
CA VAL A 31 2.09 3.09 -0.14
C VAL A 31 3.54 3.06 0.29
N LEU A 32 4.37 3.89 -0.31
CA LEU A 32 5.69 4.17 0.22
C LEU A 32 5.69 5.58 0.79
N GLY A 33 5.79 5.71 2.10
CA GLY A 33 6.13 6.99 2.71
C GLY A 33 7.64 7.11 2.94
N ARG A 34 8.18 8.32 2.76
CA ARG A 34 9.55 8.65 3.17
C ARG A 34 9.53 9.43 4.49
N THR A 35 10.48 9.11 5.36
CA THR A 35 10.67 9.82 6.64
C THR A 35 9.36 9.87 7.44
N CYS A 36 8.81 8.69 7.71
CA CYS A 36 7.55 8.56 8.41
C CYS A 36 7.78 8.38 9.92
N SER A 37 7.06 9.16 10.72
CA SER A 37 6.94 9.02 12.17
C SER A 37 5.47 9.11 12.56
N ASP A 38 4.98 8.16 13.36
CA ASP A 38 3.64 8.13 13.96
C ASP A 38 2.53 8.69 13.07
N GLY A 39 2.30 8.02 11.93
CA GLY A 39 1.19 8.35 11.01
C GLY A 39 1.42 9.59 10.13
N SER A 40 2.58 10.25 10.21
CA SER A 40 2.94 11.38 9.35
C SER A 40 4.20 11.07 8.54
N CYS A 41 4.21 11.41 7.25
CA CYS A 41 5.38 11.24 6.38
C CYS A 41 5.77 12.60 5.79
N SER A 42 6.95 13.11 6.16
CA SER A 42 7.43 14.43 5.73
C SER A 42 8.22 14.39 4.41
N GLY A 43 8.68 13.21 3.97
CA GLY A 43 9.46 13.04 2.74
C GLY A 43 8.66 12.80 1.46
N GLY A 44 7.34 12.95 1.54
CA GLY A 44 6.39 12.61 0.48
C GLY A 44 5.84 11.18 0.61
N VAL A 45 4.65 11.00 0.06
CA VAL A 45 3.93 9.73 0.00
C VAL A 45 3.84 9.31 -1.47
N TYR A 46 4.00 8.02 -1.72
CA TYR A 46 3.97 7.46 -3.07
C TYR A 46 2.99 6.31 -3.13
N LEU A 47 2.15 6.31 -4.16
CA LEU A 47 1.13 5.29 -4.37
C LEU A 47 1.59 4.32 -5.46
N GLY A 48 1.44 3.02 -5.24
CA GLY A 48 1.64 2.00 -6.26
C GLY A 48 0.55 2.08 -7.34
N ARG A 49 0.95 2.36 -8.59
CA ARG A 49 0.03 2.59 -9.73
C ARG A 49 0.23 1.60 -10.88
N ALA A 50 1.18 0.68 -10.76
CA ALA A 50 1.39 -0.43 -11.69
C ALA A 50 2.12 -1.56 -11.00
N GLY A 51 2.13 -2.75 -11.61
CA GLY A 51 2.70 -3.96 -11.05
C GLY A 51 1.68 -4.76 -10.24
N THR A 52 2.16 -5.70 -9.45
CA THR A 52 1.31 -6.70 -8.80
C THR A 52 1.49 -6.69 -7.29
N LEU A 53 0.36 -6.73 -6.58
CA LEU A 53 0.27 -7.06 -5.16
C LEU A 53 -0.36 -8.44 -5.02
N ASN A 54 0.31 -9.36 -4.33
CA ASN A 54 -0.21 -10.68 -4.00
C ASN A 54 -0.48 -10.75 -2.50
N VAL A 55 -1.74 -10.86 -2.11
CA VAL A 55 -2.15 -11.01 -0.70
C VAL A 55 -2.36 -12.49 -0.43
N THR A 56 -1.58 -13.07 0.48
CA THR A 56 -1.67 -14.49 0.84
C THR A 56 -2.39 -14.72 2.15
N SER A 57 -2.45 -13.71 3.03
CA SER A 57 -3.29 -13.72 4.22
C SER A 57 -3.82 -12.33 4.51
N ALA A 58 -5.12 -12.26 4.78
CA ALA A 58 -5.88 -11.03 4.98
C ALA A 58 -6.86 -11.23 6.15
N ALA A 59 -6.37 -11.76 7.26
CA ALA A 59 -7.17 -11.98 8.47
C ALA A 59 -7.04 -10.80 9.44
N ARG A 60 -8.15 -10.39 10.07
CA ARG A 60 -8.23 -9.22 10.97
C ARG A 60 -8.30 -9.54 12.45
N ALA A 61 -8.48 -10.82 12.81
CA ALA A 61 -8.60 -11.22 14.20
C ALA A 61 -7.26 -11.01 14.92
N VAL A 62 -7.29 -10.57 16.19
CA VAL A 62 -6.06 -10.46 17.00
C VAL A 62 -5.31 -11.80 16.98
N GLY A 63 -3.99 -11.74 16.78
CA GLY A 63 -3.14 -12.92 16.59
C GLY A 63 -3.17 -13.51 15.18
N ALA A 64 -3.99 -13.00 14.27
CA ALA A 64 -3.98 -13.42 12.87
C ALA A 64 -2.90 -12.70 12.06
N THR A 65 -2.59 -13.25 10.88
CA THR A 65 -1.51 -12.76 10.03
C THR A 65 -2.07 -11.97 8.85
N PHE A 66 -1.45 -10.82 8.58
CA PHE A 66 -1.49 -10.16 7.28
C PHE A 66 -0.18 -10.47 6.54
N ALA A 67 -0.28 -11.10 5.37
CA ALA A 67 0.87 -11.45 4.55
C ALA A 67 0.61 -11.08 3.09
N ALA A 68 1.57 -10.36 2.51
CA ALA A 68 1.49 -9.93 1.12
C ALA A 68 2.88 -9.72 0.51
N SER A 69 2.97 -9.79 -0.81
CA SER A 69 4.18 -9.47 -1.58
C SER A 69 3.85 -8.59 -2.77
N ILE A 70 4.83 -7.80 -3.19
CA ILE A 70 4.73 -6.97 -4.39
C ILE A 70 5.77 -7.39 -5.42
N SER A 71 5.47 -7.16 -6.70
CA SER A 71 6.39 -7.41 -7.82
C SER A 71 6.28 -6.31 -8.87
N ASN A 72 7.44 -5.78 -9.27
CA ASN A 72 7.63 -4.73 -10.28
C ASN A 72 6.67 -3.55 -10.10
N VAL A 73 6.54 -3.08 -8.87
CA VAL A 73 5.58 -2.01 -8.55
C VAL A 73 6.19 -0.66 -8.85
N ARG A 74 5.51 0.10 -9.73
CA ARG A 74 5.83 1.50 -9.97
C ARG A 74 5.05 2.36 -8.98
N PHE A 75 5.80 3.17 -8.25
CA PHE A 75 5.28 4.15 -7.31
C PHE A 75 5.33 5.54 -7.93
N GLU A 76 4.26 6.30 -7.76
CA GLU A 76 4.15 7.70 -8.18
C GLU A 76 3.90 8.57 -6.94
N GLU A 77 4.56 9.73 -6.87
CA GLU A 77 4.35 10.69 -5.78
C GLU A 77 2.90 11.16 -5.76
N TRP A 78 2.26 11.03 -4.60
CA TRP A 78 0.81 11.16 -4.43
C TRP A 78 0.49 12.21 -3.39
N ASN A 79 -0.46 13.08 -3.73
CA ASN A 79 -1.05 14.02 -2.78
C ASN A 79 -2.29 13.36 -2.17
N LEU A 80 -2.18 12.90 -0.92
CA LEU A 80 -3.29 12.26 -0.20
C LEU A 80 -4.48 13.19 0.04
N ASN A 81 -4.26 14.51 0.13
CA ASN A 81 -5.34 15.48 0.36
C ASN A 81 -6.19 15.72 -0.89
N ALA A 82 -5.53 15.76 -2.05
CA ALA A 82 -6.20 15.90 -3.36
C ALA A 82 -6.58 14.56 -3.99
N ASP A 83 -6.16 13.46 -3.35
CA ASP A 83 -6.21 12.09 -3.87
C ASP A 83 -5.80 11.98 -5.35
N ALA A 84 -4.65 12.56 -5.68
CA ALA A 84 -4.17 12.70 -7.05
C ALA A 84 -2.64 12.63 -7.14
N PRO A 85 -2.07 12.31 -8.32
CA PRO A 85 -0.62 12.39 -8.53
C PRO A 85 -0.14 13.83 -8.35
N VAL A 86 1.05 13.99 -7.77
CA VAL A 86 1.72 15.29 -7.71
C VAL A 86 2.20 15.68 -9.13
N SER A 87 1.84 16.86 -9.60
CA SER A 87 2.32 17.38 -10.90
C SER A 87 3.84 17.52 -10.90
N GLY A 88 4.51 16.92 -11.90
CA GLY A 88 5.98 16.84 -11.94
C GLY A 88 6.59 15.99 -10.81
N GLY A 89 5.77 15.19 -10.13
CA GLY A 89 6.17 14.36 -9.00
C GLY A 89 7.15 13.25 -9.39
N ARG A 90 7.83 12.72 -8.39
CA ARG A 90 8.82 11.66 -8.56
C ARG A 90 8.14 10.30 -8.76
N CYS A 91 8.82 9.39 -9.45
CA CYS A 91 8.42 8.00 -9.52
C CYS A 91 9.63 7.06 -9.41
N PHE A 92 9.41 5.86 -8.92
CA PHE A 92 10.44 4.82 -8.85
C PHE A 92 9.80 3.44 -8.91
N ILE A 93 10.60 2.43 -9.22
CA ILE A 93 10.18 1.04 -9.33
C ILE A 93 10.79 0.26 -8.17
N VAL A 94 9.96 -0.53 -7.49
CA VAL A 94 10.41 -1.54 -6.54
C VAL A 94 10.25 -2.92 -7.19
N PRO A 95 11.36 -3.64 -7.47
CA PRO A 95 11.29 -4.94 -8.14
C PRO A 95 10.50 -5.98 -7.33
N SER A 96 10.71 -6.00 -6.02
CA SER A 96 9.97 -6.87 -5.11
C SER A 96 10.10 -6.43 -3.66
N ALA A 97 9.08 -6.69 -2.86
CA ALA A 97 9.11 -6.66 -1.40
C ALA A 97 8.05 -7.61 -0.84
N ALA A 98 8.19 -8.02 0.42
CA ALA A 98 7.21 -8.83 1.11
C ALA A 98 6.98 -8.31 2.52
N VAL A 99 5.76 -8.47 3.01
CA VAL A 99 5.37 -8.18 4.38
C VAL A 99 4.71 -9.40 4.99
N ASN A 100 5.02 -9.65 6.25
CA ASN A 100 4.38 -10.66 7.06
C ASN A 100 4.29 -10.09 8.48
N VAL A 101 3.08 -9.69 8.88
CA VAL A 101 2.80 -9.08 10.19
C VAL A 101 1.70 -9.85 10.88
N THR A 102 1.87 -10.06 12.17
CA THR A 102 0.82 -10.57 13.05
C THR A 102 0.09 -9.39 13.67
N THR A 103 -1.23 -9.34 13.52
CA THR A 103 -2.07 -8.30 14.12
C THR A 103 -2.05 -8.44 15.63
N VAL A 104 -1.79 -7.34 16.33
CA VAL A 104 -1.91 -7.22 17.78
C VAL A 104 -3.16 -6.41 18.11
N ALA A 105 -3.67 -6.53 19.34
CA ALA A 105 -4.73 -5.64 19.80
C ALA A 105 -4.21 -4.19 19.74
N GLY A 106 -4.98 -3.28 19.13
CA GLY A 106 -4.67 -1.86 19.18
C GLY A 106 -4.87 -1.34 20.60
N ASN A 107 -3.92 -0.56 21.11
CA ASN A 107 -4.10 0.24 22.33
C ASN A 107 -5.03 1.43 22.06
#